data_AF-A0A7W8QYQ4-F1
#
_entry.id   AF-A0A7W8QYQ4-F1
#
_cell.length_a   1.000
_cell.length_b   1.000
_cell.length_c   1.000
_cell.angle_alpha   90.00
_cell.angle_beta   90.00
_cell.angle_gamma   90.00
#
_symmetry.space_group_name_H-M   'P 1'
#
loop_
_entity.id
_entity.type
_entity.pdbx_description
1 polymer ?
#
loop_
_entity_poly.entity_id
_entity_poly.type
_entity_poly.pdbx_seq_one_letter_code
_entity_poly.pdbx_strand_id
1 'polypeptide(L)'
;MDSAFNIRIGYGKKEVTVTILPVKENYYKVIYYGGVMGAVYYNGDEWELIEKEDVEPGDLPLYEPELIGERLEIILNETTVDAIGDEIELYFREETG
;
A
#
# COMPACT_ATOMS: atom_id res chain seq x y z
N MET A 1 -14.38 -6.84 7.72
CA MET A 1 -14.51 -6.01 6.50
C MET A 1 -13.19 -6.23 5.80
N ASP A 2 -13.19 -7.15 4.83
CA ASP A 2 -11.98 -7.87 4.39
C ASP A 2 -11.76 -7.73 2.87
N SER A 3 -12.43 -6.77 2.22
CA SER A 3 -12.30 -6.51 0.79
C SER A 3 -11.20 -5.51 0.53
N ALA A 4 -10.41 -5.75 -0.52
CA ALA A 4 -9.45 -4.78 -1.00
C ALA A 4 -10.14 -3.47 -1.44
N PHE A 5 -9.45 -2.36 -1.27
CA PHE A 5 -9.91 -1.03 -1.67
C PHE A 5 -8.76 -0.26 -2.32
N ASN A 6 -9.09 0.83 -3.01
CA ASN A 6 -8.10 1.66 -3.68
C ASN A 6 -7.96 2.98 -2.94
N ILE A 7 -6.72 3.42 -2.74
CA ILE A 7 -6.39 4.75 -2.25
C ILE A 7 -5.57 5.51 -3.30
N ARG A 8 -5.49 6.83 -3.16
CA ARG A 8 -4.68 7.69 -4.01
C ARG A 8 -3.64 8.36 -3.16
N ILE A 9 -2.37 8.13 -3.49
CA ILE A 9 -1.24 8.73 -2.78
C ILE A 9 -0.52 9.72 -3.68
N GLY A 10 -0.08 10.84 -3.10
CA GLY A 10 0.83 11.76 -3.77
C GLY A 10 2.22 11.15 -3.91
N TYR A 11 2.80 11.22 -5.10
CA TYR A 11 4.18 10.80 -5.36
C TYR A 11 4.90 11.85 -6.22
N GLY A 12 5.64 12.74 -5.57
CA GLY A 12 6.26 13.89 -6.20
C GLY A 12 5.21 14.85 -6.77
N LYS A 13 5.18 15.01 -8.11
CA LYS A 13 4.18 15.86 -8.81
C LYS A 13 3.01 15.08 -9.38
N LYS A 14 2.91 13.79 -9.08
CA LYS A 14 1.91 12.87 -9.64
C LYS A 14 1.09 12.27 -8.51
N GLU A 15 -0.07 11.76 -8.86
CA GLU A 15 -0.91 10.94 -8.00
C GLU A 15 -0.82 9.49 -8.48
N VAL A 16 -0.78 8.56 -7.55
CA VAL A 16 -0.77 7.13 -7.84
C VAL A 16 -1.90 6.46 -7.10
N THR A 17 -2.67 5.65 -7.82
CA THR A 17 -3.58 4.70 -7.22
C THR A 17 -2.85 3.41 -6.83
N VAL A 18 -2.98 3.01 -5.58
CA VAL A 18 -2.56 1.69 -5.09
C VAL A 18 -3.76 0.95 -4.52
N THR A 19 -3.72 -0.38 -4.58
CA THR A 19 -4.72 -1.24 -3.97
C THR A 19 -4.23 -1.69 -2.59
N ILE A 20 -5.07 -1.49 -1.59
CA ILE A 20 -4.84 -1.90 -0.21
C ILE A 20 -5.65 -3.16 0.06
N LEU A 21 -4.97 -4.22 0.47
CA LEU A 21 -5.59 -5.49 0.86
C LEU A 21 -5.38 -5.70 2.37
N PRO A 22 -6.42 -5.54 3.20
CA PRO A 22 -6.38 -5.95 4.60
C PRO A 22 -6.09 -7.45 4.70
N VAL A 23 -5.12 -7.84 5.53
CA VAL A 23 -4.79 -9.27 5.77
C VAL A 23 -5.14 -9.68 7.18
N LYS A 24 -4.90 -8.78 8.15
CA LYS A 24 -5.25 -8.92 9.56
C LYS A 24 -5.31 -7.52 10.19
N GLU A 25 -5.67 -7.44 11.46
CA GLU A 25 -5.75 -6.17 12.19
C GLU A 25 -4.49 -5.33 12.00
N ASN A 26 -4.69 -4.08 11.58
CA ASN A 26 -3.67 -3.08 11.33
C ASN A 26 -2.60 -3.44 10.29
N TYR A 27 -2.74 -4.55 9.55
CA TYR A 27 -1.77 -5.00 8.55
C TYR A 27 -2.41 -5.06 7.17
N TYR A 28 -1.79 -4.33 6.23
CA TYR A 28 -2.32 -4.17 4.90
C TYR A 28 -1.24 -4.38 3.84
N LYS A 29 -1.50 -5.27 2.88
CA LYS A 29 -0.65 -5.39 1.69
C LYS A 29 -0.88 -4.20 0.77
N VAL A 30 0.21 -3.65 0.24
CA VAL A 30 0.19 -2.59 -0.76
C VAL A 30 0.45 -3.21 -2.12
N ILE A 31 -0.50 -3.08 -3.03
CA ILE A 31 -0.48 -3.70 -4.35
C ILE A 31 -0.50 -2.61 -5.42
N TYR A 32 0.40 -2.72 -6.40
CA TYR A 32 0.47 -1.82 -7.54
C TYR A 32 0.59 -2.63 -8.84
N TYR A 33 -0.29 -2.35 -9.80
CA TYR A 33 -0.41 -3.11 -11.06
C TYR A 33 -0.47 -4.64 -10.85
N GLY A 34 -1.14 -5.09 -9.79
CA GLY A 34 -1.30 -6.51 -9.48
C GLY A 34 -0.08 -7.18 -8.84
N GLY A 35 1.01 -6.45 -8.57
CA GLY A 35 2.17 -6.94 -7.82
C GLY A 35 2.19 -6.39 -6.38
N VAL A 36 2.58 -7.23 -5.43
CA VAL A 36 2.75 -6.84 -4.02
C VAL A 36 4.05 -6.06 -3.86
N MET A 37 3.92 -4.77 -3.51
CA MET A 37 5.05 -3.87 -3.28
C MET A 37 5.68 -4.01 -1.90
N GLY A 38 4.93 -4.57 -0.96
CA GLY A 38 5.24 -4.62 0.47
C GLY A 38 3.95 -4.63 1.26
N ALA A 39 4.04 -4.40 2.56
CA ALA A 39 2.89 -4.17 3.41
C ALA A 39 3.15 -3.00 4.36
N VAL A 40 2.08 -2.40 4.85
CA VAL A 40 2.13 -1.41 5.93
C VAL A 40 1.47 -1.99 7.17
N TYR A 41 2.04 -1.69 8.33
CA TYR A 41 1.54 -2.12 9.63
C TYR A 41 1.43 -0.93 10.59
N TYR A 42 0.25 -0.71 11.18
CA TYR A 42 0.11 0.26 12.24
C TYR A 42 0.39 -0.40 13.60
N ASN A 43 1.48 0.04 14.25
CA ASN A 43 1.94 -0.54 15.52
C ASN A 43 1.20 0.02 16.76
N GLY A 44 0.33 1.02 16.56
CA GLY A 44 -0.37 1.75 17.63
C GLY A 44 0.04 3.21 17.76
N ASP A 45 1.21 3.57 17.22
CA ASP A 45 1.79 4.93 17.24
C ASP A 45 2.10 5.43 15.84
N GLU A 46 2.73 4.59 15.00
CA GLU A 46 3.15 4.94 13.65
C GLU A 46 2.89 3.82 12.63
N TRP A 47 2.95 4.19 11.35
CA TRP A 47 2.86 3.29 10.22
C TRP A 47 4.26 2.79 9.84
N GLU A 48 4.46 1.49 9.88
CA GLU A 48 5.74 0.84 9.55
C GLU A 48 5.67 0.13 8.20
N LEU A 49 6.80 0.14 7.48
CA LEU A 49 7.00 -0.67 6.29
C LEU A 49 7.36 -2.11 6.66
N ILE A 50 6.69 -3.05 6.00
CA ILE A 50 7.14 -4.43 5.88
C ILE A 50 7.64 -4.62 4.45
N GLU A 51 8.94 -4.85 4.33
CA GLU A 51 9.62 -5.04 3.05
C GLU A 51 9.02 -6.22 2.29
N LYS A 52 8.98 -6.12 0.95
CA LYS A 52 8.32 -7.12 0.10
C LYS A 52 8.92 -8.53 0.25
N GLU A 53 10.20 -8.62 0.60
CA GLU A 53 10.91 -9.87 0.89
C GLU A 53 10.35 -10.59 2.13
N ASP A 54 9.80 -9.84 3.08
CA ASP A 54 9.23 -10.34 4.34
C ASP A 54 7.69 -10.48 4.27
N VAL A 55 7.08 -10.14 3.13
CA VAL A 55 5.65 -10.29 2.90
C VAL A 55 5.35 -11.60 2.19
N GLU A 56 4.47 -12.43 2.77
CA GLU A 56 3.92 -13.58 2.07
C GLU A 56 2.95 -13.10 0.98
N PRO A 57 3.24 -13.24 -0.32
CA PRO A 57 2.47 -12.57 -1.35
C PRO A 57 1.13 -13.29 -1.62
N GLY A 58 1.03 -14.58 -1.31
CA GLY A 58 -0.15 -15.41 -1.57
C GLY A 58 -0.27 -15.71 -3.06
N ASP A 59 -1.44 -15.45 -3.64
CA ASP A 59 -1.73 -15.68 -5.07
C ASP A 59 -1.19 -14.59 -6.01
N LEU A 60 -0.67 -13.49 -5.46
CA LEU A 60 -0.12 -12.38 -6.23
C LEU A 60 1.40 -12.51 -6.40
N PRO A 61 1.98 -12.04 -7.52
CA PRO A 61 3.43 -11.91 -7.63
C PRO A 61 3.94 -10.77 -6.73
N LEU A 62 5.23 -10.80 -6.39
CA LEU A 62 5.92 -9.62 -5.88
C LEU A 62 6.04 -8.58 -6.99
N TYR A 63 5.97 -7.31 -6.61
CA TYR A 63 6.16 -6.21 -7.55
C TYR A 63 7.63 -6.15 -7.99
N GLU A 64 7.81 -6.27 -9.30
CA GLU A 64 9.05 -5.97 -9.98
C GLU A 64 8.83 -4.73 -10.86
N PRO A 65 9.65 -3.68 -10.69
CA PRO A 65 9.61 -2.54 -11.59
C PRO A 65 10.15 -2.99 -12.95
N GLU A 66 9.27 -3.47 -13.83
CA GLU A 66 9.66 -3.70 -15.22
C GLU A 66 9.98 -2.36 -15.89
N LEU A 67 11.16 -2.27 -16.52
CA LEU A 67 11.64 -1.11 -17.30
C LEU A 67 10.77 -0.80 -18.55
N ILE A 68 9.60 -1.42 -18.70
CA ILE A 68 8.76 -1.37 -19.90
C ILE A 68 7.42 -0.71 -19.55
N GLY A 69 7.33 0.61 -19.75
CA GLY A 69 6.06 1.34 -19.84
C GLY A 69 5.92 2.57 -18.93
N GLU A 70 4.76 3.23 -19.02
CA GLU A 70 4.36 4.47 -18.29
C GLU A 70 4.24 4.31 -16.76
N ARG A 71 4.69 3.18 -16.19
CA ARG A 71 4.59 2.91 -14.76
C ARG A 71 5.54 3.83 -13.99
N LEU A 72 5.06 4.33 -12.86
CA LEU A 72 5.92 5.05 -11.94
C LEU A 72 6.71 4.06 -11.11
N GLU A 73 8.01 4.31 -10.99
CA GLU A 73 8.86 3.60 -10.03
C GLU A 73 8.55 4.15 -8.64
N ILE A 74 7.59 3.49 -7.97
CA ILE A 74 7.19 3.84 -6.62
C ILE A 74 8.10 3.10 -5.67
N ILE A 75 8.64 3.84 -4.71
CA ILE A 75 9.44 3.30 -3.61
C ILE A 75 8.61 3.49 -2.34
N LEU A 76 8.39 2.39 -1.63
CA LEU A 76 7.83 2.44 -0.28
C LEU A 76 8.96 2.88 0.66
N ASN A 77 9.07 4.17 0.89
CA ASN A 77 9.89 4.73 1.96
C ASN A 77 8.97 5.27 3.06
N GLU A 78 9.55 5.76 4.16
CA GLU A 78 8.83 6.33 5.30
C GLU A 78 7.74 7.33 4.86
N THR A 79 8.08 8.32 4.02
CA THR A 79 7.11 9.31 3.52
C THR A 79 5.95 8.69 2.73
N THR A 80 6.24 7.70 1.87
CA THR A 80 5.20 7.00 1.11
C THR A 80 4.32 6.16 2.02
N VAL A 81 4.91 5.53 3.05
CA VAL A 81 4.22 4.69 4.03
C VAL A 81 3.27 5.52 4.89
N ASP A 82 3.72 6.68 5.38
CA ASP A 82 2.88 7.62 6.12
C ASP A 82 1.68 8.07 5.27
N ALA A 83 1.94 8.45 4.01
CA ALA A 83 0.88 8.86 3.10
C ALA A 83 -0.13 7.74 2.79
N ILE A 84 0.32 6.49 2.72
CA ILE A 84 -0.57 5.33 2.60
C ILE A 84 -1.40 5.16 3.88
N GLY A 85 -0.77 5.28 5.05
CA GLY A 85 -1.43 5.18 6.34
C GLY A 85 -2.54 6.21 6.51
N ASP A 86 -2.25 7.48 6.23
CA ASP A 86 -3.21 8.58 6.28
C ASP A 86 -4.46 8.32 5.43
N GLU A 87 -4.27 7.83 4.20
CA GLU A 87 -5.38 7.52 3.29
C GLU A 87 -6.17 6.28 3.72
N ILE A 88 -5.53 5.29 4.35
CA ILE A 88 -6.22 4.14 4.95
C ILE A 88 -7.12 4.60 6.11
N GLU A 89 -6.61 5.47 6.98
CA GLU A 89 -7.40 6.03 8.10
C GLU A 89 -8.58 6.87 7.60
N LEU A 90 -8.35 7.68 6.56
CA LEU A 90 -9.40 8.47 5.93
C LEU A 90 -10.49 7.56 5.35
N TYR A 91 -10.12 6.53 4.59
CA TYR A 91 -11.06 5.57 4.02
C TYR A 91 -11.98 4.95 5.09
N PHE A 92 -11.42 4.48 6.21
CA PHE A 92 -12.23 3.89 7.28
C PHE A 92 -13.08 4.90 8.04
N ARG A 93 -12.63 6.15 8.17
CA ARG A 93 -13.42 7.23 8.75
C ARG A 93 -14.65 7.57 7.91
N GLU A 94 -14.51 7.57 6.58
CA GLU A 94 -15.62 7.85 5.67
C GLU A 94 -16.62 6.69 5.59
N GLU A 95 -16.16 5.44 5.66
CA GLU A 95 -17.03 4.25 5.66
C GLU A 95 -17.83 4.07 6.97
N THR A 96 -17.37 4.68 8.08
CA THR A 96 -18.06 4.65 9.39
C THR A 96 -18.81 5.93 9.73
N GLY A 97 -18.80 6.91 8.83
CA GLY A 97 -19.47 8.21 8.96
C GLY A 97 -20.95 8.24 8.57
#